data_AF-A0A934TFA0-F1
#
_entry.id   AF-A0A934TFA0-F1
#
_cell.length_a   1.000
_cell.length_b   1.000
_cell.length_c   1.000
_cell.angle_alpha   90.00
_cell.angle_beta   90.00
_cell.angle_gamma   90.00
#
_symmetry.space_group_name_H-M   'P 1'
#
loop_
_entity.id
_entity.type
_entity.pdbx_description
1 polymer ?
#
loop_
_entity_poly.entity_id
_entity_poly.type
_entity_poly.pdbx_seq_one_letter_code
_entity_poly.pdbx_strand_id
1 'polypeptide(L)'
;MIRELNRVIDYIEEHLTNDISLEAVADYAGVSDFHFRKVFFHLSGMTLSEYIKNRRLSEAGRDLLAGERVVDVAYKYGYESTDGFARAFKKWSGLLPSDIIKKKTSKIFPKFSFKIIVTGGISMEFRIENKPAFNFFGVSKRVPMQFEGVNNEVVKLAQSITEEQKKEMHALRDIAPFEILNISYDADAGFMKEEGGLIHMIGVMSTKKTSERLEKLSVEACLWAVFPNEGPFPETLQQTMARTYGEWLPSSDYELIDAPTFSFTKMDKQRKNYAYCEIWIPVREK
;
A
#
# COMPACT_ATOMS: atom_id res chain seq x y z
N MET A 1 -15.25 11.65 1.19
CA MET A 1 -13.93 11.03 1.46
C MET A 1 -12.85 11.97 2.01
N ILE A 2 -12.55 13.13 1.41
CA ILE A 2 -11.48 14.03 1.91
C ILE A 2 -11.78 14.60 3.31
N ARG A 3 -13.04 14.91 3.59
CA ARG A 3 -13.47 15.40 4.90
C ARG A 3 -13.27 14.34 5.99
N GLU A 4 -13.51 13.09 5.64
CA GLU A 4 -13.41 11.90 6.46
C GLU A 4 -11.94 11.56 6.72
N LEU A 5 -11.08 11.63 5.70
CA LEU A 5 -9.63 11.54 5.86
C LEU A 5 -9.09 12.59 6.83
N ASN A 6 -9.50 13.86 6.67
CA ASN A 6 -9.06 14.91 7.60
C ASN A 6 -9.60 14.70 9.02
N ARG A 7 -10.84 14.23 9.20
CA ARG A 7 -11.38 13.87 10.52
C ARG A 7 -10.56 12.78 11.20
N VAL A 8 -10.15 11.75 10.44
CA VAL A 8 -9.27 10.70 10.99
C VAL A 8 -7.91 11.27 11.38
N ILE A 9 -7.34 12.16 10.56
CA ILE A 9 -6.09 12.85 10.94
C ILE A 9 -6.28 13.64 12.23
N ASP A 10 -7.33 14.44 12.35
CA ASP A 10 -7.58 15.23 13.56
C ASP A 10 -7.75 14.32 14.80
N TYR A 11 -8.50 13.22 14.67
CA TYR A 11 -8.61 12.21 15.74
C TYR A 11 -7.24 11.65 16.15
N ILE A 12 -6.39 11.28 15.18
CA ILE A 12 -5.05 10.76 15.45
C ILE A 12 -4.20 11.81 16.18
N GLU A 13 -4.22 13.06 15.74
CA GLU A 13 -3.45 14.15 16.35
C GLU A 13 -3.87 14.40 17.81
N GLU A 14 -5.16 14.27 18.12
CA GLU A 14 -5.69 14.39 19.49
C GLU A 14 -5.30 13.21 20.40
N HIS A 15 -4.93 12.07 19.82
CA HIS A 15 -4.66 10.81 20.55
C HIS A 15 -3.21 10.34 20.44
N LEU A 16 -2.26 11.19 19.99
CA LEU A 16 -0.86 10.79 19.81
C LEU A 16 -0.18 10.29 21.09
N THR A 17 -0.63 10.73 22.27
CA THR A 17 -0.10 10.33 23.58
C THR A 17 -0.87 9.17 24.23
N ASN A 18 -1.93 8.69 23.58
CA ASN A 18 -2.82 7.65 24.08
C ASN A 18 -2.87 6.47 23.09
N ASP A 19 -3.56 5.41 23.46
CA ASP A 19 -3.88 4.33 22.52
C ASP A 19 -4.92 4.81 21.50
N ILE A 20 -4.65 4.53 20.22
CA ILE A 20 -5.51 4.88 19.10
C ILE A 20 -6.33 3.64 18.75
N SER A 21 -7.67 3.71 18.88
CA SER A 21 -8.56 2.59 18.57
C SER A 21 -8.81 2.46 17.06
N LEU A 22 -8.76 1.22 16.56
CA LEU A 22 -9.03 0.87 15.16
C LEU A 22 -10.51 1.02 14.81
N GLU A 23 -11.39 0.63 15.72
CA GLU A 23 -12.83 0.77 15.55
C GLU A 23 -13.22 2.25 15.47
N ALA A 24 -12.61 3.10 16.30
CA ALA A 24 -12.87 4.53 16.27
C ALA A 24 -12.48 5.15 14.91
N VAL A 25 -11.34 4.78 14.34
CA VAL A 25 -10.89 5.28 13.02
C VAL A 25 -11.86 4.90 11.90
N ALA A 26 -12.35 3.65 11.90
CA ALA A 26 -13.31 3.16 10.91
C ALA A 26 -14.69 3.86 11.05
N ASP A 27 -15.17 4.03 12.29
CA ASP A 27 -16.43 4.72 12.58
C ASP A 27 -16.40 6.19 12.15
N TYR A 28 -15.28 6.90 12.34
CA TYR A 28 -15.12 8.29 11.90
C TYR A 28 -15.12 8.44 10.37
N ALA A 29 -14.70 7.39 9.64
CA ALA A 29 -14.54 7.43 8.20
C ALA A 29 -15.83 7.03 7.44
N GLY A 30 -16.77 6.33 8.09
CA GLY A 30 -18.01 5.86 7.46
C GLY A 30 -17.79 4.83 6.34
N VAL A 31 -16.62 4.18 6.33
CA VAL A 31 -16.19 3.17 5.34
C VAL A 31 -15.53 2.01 6.08
N SER A 32 -15.36 0.86 5.41
CA SER A 32 -14.63 -0.26 6.02
C SER A 32 -13.18 0.12 6.32
N ASP A 33 -12.63 -0.44 7.41
CA ASP A 33 -11.22 -0.26 7.80
C ASP A 33 -10.26 -0.59 6.65
N PHE A 34 -10.53 -1.67 5.92
CA PHE A 34 -9.76 -2.06 4.74
C PHE A 34 -9.77 -0.98 3.65
N HIS A 35 -10.96 -0.46 3.30
CA HIS A 35 -11.09 0.59 2.30
C HIS A 35 -10.34 1.85 2.72
N PHE A 36 -10.53 2.29 3.97
CA PHE A 36 -9.85 3.47 4.51
C PHE A 36 -8.32 3.32 4.43
N ARG A 37 -7.78 2.20 4.91
CA ARG A 37 -6.33 1.96 4.91
C ARG A 37 -5.76 1.94 3.50
N LYS A 38 -6.46 1.30 2.55
CA LYS A 38 -6.05 1.30 1.14
C LYS A 38 -6.02 2.72 0.56
N VAL A 39 -7.09 3.49 0.76
CA VAL A 39 -7.16 4.87 0.27
C VAL A 39 -6.10 5.74 0.93
N PHE A 40 -5.96 5.71 2.26
CA PHE A 40 -4.94 6.46 2.99
C PHE A 40 -3.54 6.13 2.49
N PHE A 41 -3.23 4.85 2.32
CA PHE A 41 -1.94 4.38 1.86
C PHE A 41 -1.63 4.89 0.46
N HIS A 42 -2.56 4.77 -0.49
CA HIS A 42 -2.34 5.23 -1.87
C HIS A 42 -2.27 6.75 -1.99
N LEU A 43 -3.01 7.50 -1.16
CA LEU A 43 -2.97 8.96 -1.18
C LEU A 43 -1.76 9.56 -0.46
N SER A 44 -1.32 8.94 0.64
CA SER A 44 -0.24 9.49 1.48
C SER A 44 1.14 8.92 1.18
N GLY A 45 1.22 7.79 0.46
CA GLY A 45 2.47 7.08 0.20
C GLY A 45 3.07 6.38 1.43
N MET A 46 2.31 6.25 2.53
CA MET A 46 2.75 5.54 3.73
C MET A 46 1.59 4.87 4.47
N THR A 47 1.90 3.92 5.34
CA THR A 47 0.88 3.30 6.19
C THR A 47 0.42 4.27 7.28
N LEU A 48 -0.79 4.05 7.81
CA LEU A 48 -1.28 4.88 8.91
C LEU A 48 -0.42 4.74 10.18
N SER A 49 0.10 3.54 10.43
CA SER A 49 1.04 3.25 11.53
C SER A 49 2.34 4.05 11.40
N GLU A 50 2.89 4.11 10.19
CA GLU A 50 4.09 4.89 9.90
C GLU A 50 3.82 6.39 10.09
N TYR A 51 2.66 6.87 9.63
CA TYR A 51 2.22 8.24 9.88
C TYR A 51 2.17 8.56 11.39
N ILE A 52 1.46 7.75 12.19
CA ILE A 52 1.34 7.92 13.65
C ILE A 52 2.73 7.94 14.31
N LYS A 53 3.60 6.99 13.96
CA LYS A 53 4.96 6.93 14.49
C LYS A 53 5.76 8.18 14.18
N ASN A 54 5.73 8.64 12.92
CA ASN A 54 6.44 9.84 12.50
C ASN A 54 5.90 11.10 13.20
N ARG A 55 4.58 11.17 13.43
CA ARG A 55 3.95 12.25 14.21
C ARG A 55 4.34 12.22 15.68
N ARG A 56 4.26 11.07 16.35
CA ARG A 56 4.73 10.89 17.75
C ARG A 56 6.19 11.31 17.92
N LEU A 57 7.09 10.89 17.03
CA LEU A 57 8.50 11.28 17.08
C LEU A 57 8.72 12.78 16.82
N SER A 58 7.93 13.38 15.94
CA SER A 58 7.99 14.82 15.70
C SER A 58 7.50 15.64 16.89
N GLU A 59 6.43 15.22 17.56
CA GLU A 59 5.91 15.87 18.77
C GLU A 59 6.86 15.67 19.96
N ALA A 60 7.42 14.48 20.12
CA ALA A 60 8.49 14.21 21.09
C ALA A 60 9.69 15.17 20.90
N GLY A 61 10.07 15.45 19.65
CA GLY A 61 11.12 16.43 19.34
C GLY A 61 10.76 17.85 19.83
N ARG A 62 9.49 18.25 19.72
CA ARG A 62 9.00 19.55 20.21
C ARG A 62 9.06 19.63 21.74
N ASP A 63 8.64 18.59 22.43
CA ASP A 63 8.68 18.54 23.90
C ASP A 63 10.13 18.54 24.42
N LEU A 64 11.04 17.82 23.75
CA LEU A 64 12.47 17.88 24.05
C LEU A 64 13.07 19.26 23.81
N LEU A 65 12.68 19.96 22.75
CA LEU A 65 13.10 21.35 22.52
C LEU A 65 12.62 22.30 23.62
N ALA A 66 11.41 22.06 24.14
CA ALA A 66 10.85 22.77 25.28
C ALA A 66 11.57 22.45 26.61
N GLY A 67 12.43 21.42 26.62
CA GLY A 67 13.25 21.06 27.77
C GLY A 67 12.67 19.96 28.65
N GLU A 68 11.65 19.24 28.18
CA GLU A 68 11.13 18.05 28.88
C GLU A 68 12.20 16.95 28.99
N ARG A 69 12.13 16.15 30.06
CA ARG A 69 13.10 15.07 30.28
C ARG A 69 12.85 13.94 29.30
N VAL A 70 13.94 13.37 28.76
CA VAL A 70 13.88 12.27 27.79
C VAL A 70 13.02 11.09 28.26
N VAL A 71 13.05 10.79 29.57
CA VAL A 71 12.25 9.71 30.16
C VAL A 71 10.76 9.99 30.11
N ASP A 72 10.34 11.21 30.44
CA ASP A 72 8.93 11.59 30.46
C ASP A 72 8.37 11.61 29.03
N VAL A 73 9.14 12.17 28.10
CA VAL A 73 8.79 12.19 26.67
C VAL A 73 8.66 10.78 26.11
N ALA A 74 9.57 9.86 26.45
CA ALA A 74 9.51 8.48 25.96
C ALA A 74 8.18 7.81 26.36
N TYR A 75 7.80 7.87 27.64
CA TYR A 75 6.56 7.27 28.12
C TYR A 75 5.32 7.99 27.60
N LYS A 76 5.35 9.33 27.52
CA LYS A 76 4.25 10.16 26.98
C LYS A 76 3.84 9.75 25.56
N TYR A 77 4.79 9.30 24.74
CA TYR A 77 4.53 8.85 23.37
C TYR A 77 4.51 7.32 23.21
N GLY A 78 4.27 6.58 24.30
CA GLY A 78 3.98 5.15 24.27
C GLY A 78 5.19 4.23 24.11
N TYR A 79 6.40 4.69 24.45
CA TYR A 79 7.57 3.82 24.50
C TYR A 79 7.72 3.19 25.90
N GLU A 80 7.94 1.88 25.95
CA GLU A 80 8.15 1.13 27.20
C GLU A 80 9.54 1.34 27.82
N SER A 81 10.49 1.91 27.06
CA SER A 81 11.83 2.19 27.55
C SER A 81 12.46 3.41 26.87
N THR A 82 13.29 4.13 27.64
CA THR A 82 14.07 5.27 27.14
C THR A 82 15.05 4.88 26.05
N ASP A 83 15.64 3.68 26.15
CA ASP A 83 16.59 3.18 25.14
C ASP A 83 15.88 2.82 23.83
N GLY A 84 14.69 2.23 23.92
CA GLY A 84 13.83 1.98 22.77
C GLY A 84 13.47 3.28 22.05
N PHE A 85 13.02 4.28 22.81
CA PHE A 85 12.75 5.62 22.29
C PHE A 85 13.99 6.25 21.65
N ALA A 86 15.14 6.26 22.33
CA ALA A 86 16.35 6.89 21.82
C ALA A 86 16.83 6.26 20.50
N ARG A 87 16.73 4.93 20.36
CA ARG A 87 17.05 4.23 19.10
C ARG A 87 16.10 4.62 17.98
N ALA A 88 14.78 4.60 18.23
CA ALA A 88 13.77 4.97 17.24
C ALA A 88 13.90 6.44 16.82
N PHE A 89 14.08 7.33 17.79
CA PHE A 89 14.25 8.76 17.58
C PHE A 89 15.52 9.07 16.80
N LYS A 90 16.65 8.40 17.10
CA LYS A 90 17.89 8.55 16.33
C LYS A 90 17.76 8.02 14.90
N LYS A 91 17.11 6.87 14.70
CA LYS A 91 16.84 6.32 13.35
C LYS A 91 16.03 7.30 12.51
N TRP A 92 15.05 7.98 13.10
CA TRP A 92 14.16 8.91 12.40
C TRP A 92 14.74 10.32 12.21
N SER A 93 15.34 10.90 13.25
CA SER A 93 15.85 12.29 13.25
C SER A 93 17.32 12.43 12.86
N GLY A 94 18.11 11.36 12.94
CA GLY A 94 19.57 11.38 12.83
C GLY A 94 20.30 11.84 14.10
N LEU A 95 19.58 12.28 15.14
CA LEU A 95 20.13 12.85 16.37
C LEU A 95 19.64 12.07 17.60
N LEU A 96 20.42 12.10 18.70
CA LEU A 96 19.92 11.57 19.97
C LEU A 96 18.95 12.56 20.62
N PRO A 97 17.99 12.11 21.44
CA PRO A 97 17.11 13.02 22.20
C PRO A 97 17.88 14.08 23.01
N SER A 98 19.02 13.71 23.59
CA SER A 98 19.88 14.64 24.34
C SER A 98 20.58 15.69 23.46
N ASP A 99 20.82 15.38 22.18
CA ASP A 99 21.35 16.36 21.22
C ASP A 99 20.29 17.44 20.91
N ILE A 100 19.01 17.08 20.85
CA ILE A 100 17.91 18.03 20.61
C ILE A 100 17.89 19.11 21.70
N ILE A 101 17.98 18.70 22.97
CA ILE A 101 17.98 19.60 24.13
C ILE A 101 19.20 20.53 24.08
N LYS A 102 20.39 19.98 23.80
CA LYS A 102 21.67 20.71 23.82
C LYS A 102 21.83 21.65 22.63
N LYS A 103 21.50 21.19 21.43
CA LYS A 103 21.75 21.90 20.17
C LYS A 103 20.57 22.75 19.75
N LYS A 104 19.41 22.57 20.38
CA LYS A 104 18.15 23.24 20.03
C LYS A 104 17.77 23.08 18.55
N THR A 105 18.05 21.90 17.99
CA THR A 105 17.70 21.51 16.62
C THR A 105 16.81 20.28 16.65
N SER A 106 15.76 20.24 15.83
CA SER A 106 14.90 19.05 15.67
C SER A 106 14.43 18.88 14.25
N LYS A 107 14.18 17.63 13.87
CA LYS A 107 13.40 17.28 12.68
C LYS A 107 11.92 17.47 13.00
N ILE A 108 11.14 17.87 12.01
CA ILE A 108 9.69 18.01 12.08
C ILE A 108 9.04 17.19 10.97
N PHE A 109 7.92 16.56 11.30
CA PHE A 109 7.04 15.89 10.35
C PHE A 109 5.65 16.50 10.51
N PRO A 110 5.28 17.46 9.63
CA PRO A 110 4.01 18.16 9.73
C PRO A 110 2.81 17.22 9.70
N LYS A 111 1.73 17.60 10.37
CA LYS A 111 0.46 16.88 10.26
C LYS A 111 -0.01 16.86 8.80
N PHE A 112 -0.62 15.76 8.39
CA PHE A 112 -1.24 15.71 7.07
C PHE A 112 -2.44 16.65 6.97
N SER A 113 -2.67 17.14 5.76
CA SER A 113 -3.86 17.88 5.41
C SER A 113 -4.24 17.45 4.00
N PHE A 114 -5.33 16.69 3.90
CA PHE A 114 -5.87 16.28 2.61
C PHE A 114 -6.66 17.47 2.05
N LYS A 115 -6.17 18.03 0.95
CA LYS A 115 -6.84 19.12 0.25
C LYS A 115 -7.31 18.62 -1.11
N ILE A 116 -8.44 19.15 -1.57
CA ILE A 116 -8.82 18.99 -2.97
C ILE A 116 -7.83 19.83 -3.78
N ILE A 117 -6.89 19.15 -4.42
CA ILE A 117 -6.17 19.72 -5.56
C ILE A 117 -7.01 19.34 -6.77
N VAL A 118 -7.40 20.33 -7.58
CA VAL A 118 -8.08 20.03 -8.84
C VAL A 118 -7.04 19.39 -9.76
N THR A 119 -7.08 18.07 -9.84
CA THR A 119 -6.31 17.25 -10.76
C THR A 119 -7.27 16.60 -11.78
N GLY A 120 -6.77 16.23 -12.95
CA GLY A 120 -7.59 15.80 -14.07
C GLY A 120 -7.33 16.64 -15.33
N GLY A 121 -8.26 16.57 -16.31
CA GLY A 121 -8.05 17.13 -17.65
C GLY A 121 -7.14 16.28 -18.55
N ILE A 122 -6.60 15.20 -18.01
CA ILE A 122 -5.83 14.18 -18.72
C ILE A 122 -6.70 12.92 -18.77
N SER A 123 -7.12 12.55 -19.97
CA SER A 123 -7.92 11.34 -20.19
C SER A 123 -7.24 10.12 -19.57
N MET A 124 -8.02 9.29 -18.90
CA MET A 124 -7.61 7.98 -18.38
C MET A 124 -8.54 6.95 -18.99
N GLU A 125 -7.97 5.99 -19.70
CA GLU A 125 -8.73 4.87 -20.22
C GLU A 125 -8.99 3.89 -19.07
N PHE A 126 -10.24 3.49 -18.91
CA PHE A 126 -10.60 2.38 -18.05
C PHE A 126 -11.74 1.60 -18.69
N ARG A 127 -11.89 0.35 -18.28
CA ARG A 127 -13.04 -0.49 -18.64
C ARG A 127 -13.49 -1.29 -17.42
N ILE A 128 -14.76 -1.64 -17.39
CA ILE A 128 -15.33 -2.53 -16.37
C ILE A 128 -15.51 -3.91 -17.00
N GLU A 129 -14.97 -4.94 -16.35
CA GLU A 129 -15.11 -6.32 -16.77
C GLU A 129 -15.77 -7.16 -15.68
N ASN A 130 -16.80 -7.92 -16.06
CA ASN A 130 -17.33 -8.97 -15.22
C ASN A 130 -16.52 -10.25 -15.46
N LYS A 131 -15.96 -10.83 -14.39
CA LYS A 131 -15.32 -12.15 -14.46
C LYS A 131 -16.08 -13.17 -13.59
N PRO A 132 -16.36 -14.39 -14.11
CA PRO A 132 -16.85 -15.48 -13.28
C PRO A 132 -15.77 -15.91 -12.29
N ALA A 133 -16.11 -16.77 -11.32
CA ALA A 133 -15.15 -17.31 -10.38
C ALA A 133 -13.99 -18.03 -11.09
N PHE A 134 -12.76 -17.82 -10.61
CA PHE A 134 -11.54 -18.41 -11.17
C PHE A 134 -10.50 -18.65 -10.07
N ASN A 135 -9.35 -19.21 -10.44
CA ASN A 135 -8.22 -19.42 -9.55
C ASN A 135 -6.96 -18.77 -10.09
N PHE A 136 -6.18 -18.14 -9.22
CA PHE A 136 -4.78 -17.88 -9.48
C PHE A 136 -3.95 -19.11 -9.14
N PHE A 137 -2.98 -19.42 -9.99
CA PHE A 137 -1.95 -20.42 -9.75
C PHE A 137 -0.57 -19.77 -9.85
N GLY A 138 0.23 -19.86 -8.81
CA GLY A 138 1.51 -19.15 -8.77
C GLY A 138 2.46 -19.59 -7.67
N VAL A 139 3.57 -18.88 -7.58
CA VAL A 139 4.50 -18.93 -6.44
C VAL A 139 4.33 -17.64 -5.67
N SER A 140 4.13 -17.71 -4.35
CA SER A 140 3.88 -16.54 -3.53
C SER A 140 4.95 -16.30 -2.47
N LYS A 141 5.08 -15.04 -2.05
CA LYS A 141 5.91 -14.63 -0.92
C LYS A 141 5.32 -13.39 -0.28
N ARG A 142 5.41 -13.29 1.05
CA ARG A 142 5.15 -12.04 1.75
C ARG A 142 6.28 -11.05 1.49
N VAL A 143 5.94 -9.87 0.98
CA VAL A 143 6.90 -8.81 0.61
C VAL A 143 6.53 -7.49 1.29
N PRO A 144 7.52 -6.62 1.59
CA PRO A 144 7.23 -5.27 2.06
C PRO A 144 6.51 -4.48 0.96
N MET A 145 5.59 -3.60 1.35
CA MET A 145 4.94 -2.70 0.39
C MET A 145 5.91 -1.59 -0.04
N GLN A 146 6.02 -1.36 -1.36
CA GLN A 146 6.89 -0.32 -1.93
C GLN A 146 6.16 0.36 -3.10
N PHE A 147 6.10 1.69 -3.08
CA PHE A 147 5.34 2.49 -4.04
C PHE A 147 6.16 2.97 -5.23
N GLU A 148 7.42 3.29 -4.99
CA GLU A 148 8.31 3.88 -5.98
C GLU A 148 9.45 2.92 -6.28
N GLY A 149 9.78 2.80 -7.56
CA GLY A 149 10.85 1.93 -8.02
C GLY A 149 10.52 0.44 -7.91
N VAL A 150 11.55 -0.38 -8.07
CA VAL A 150 11.42 -1.84 -8.16
C VAL A 150 11.49 -2.46 -6.76
N ASN A 151 10.54 -3.34 -6.45
CA ASN A 151 10.57 -4.12 -5.21
C ASN A 151 11.53 -5.30 -5.35
N ASN A 152 12.68 -5.22 -4.68
CA ASN A 152 13.73 -6.24 -4.78
C ASN A 152 13.29 -7.63 -4.26
N GLU A 153 12.34 -7.71 -3.32
CA GLU A 153 11.81 -8.99 -2.86
C GLU A 153 10.93 -9.66 -3.90
N VAL A 154 10.20 -8.88 -4.71
CA VAL A 154 9.45 -9.39 -5.87
C VAL A 154 10.41 -9.89 -6.96
N VAL A 155 11.54 -9.19 -7.19
CA VAL A 155 12.57 -9.66 -8.13
C VAL A 155 13.16 -11.00 -7.68
N LYS A 156 13.47 -11.15 -6.39
CA LYS A 156 13.96 -12.43 -5.84
C LYS A 156 12.92 -13.55 -5.97
N LEU A 157 11.64 -13.24 -5.75
CA LEU A 157 10.55 -14.19 -5.97
C LEU A 157 10.53 -14.67 -7.42
N ALA A 158 10.60 -13.75 -8.39
CA ALA A 158 10.64 -14.08 -9.81
C ALA A 158 11.84 -14.99 -10.16
N GLN A 159 13.00 -14.74 -9.55
CA GLN A 159 14.21 -15.55 -9.73
C GLN A 159 14.12 -16.95 -9.10
N SER A 160 13.27 -17.15 -8.09
CA SER A 160 13.07 -18.46 -7.46
C SER A 160 12.15 -19.41 -8.23
N ILE A 161 11.43 -18.93 -9.25
CA ILE A 161 10.48 -19.76 -10.01
C ILE A 161 11.26 -20.73 -10.92
N THR A 162 11.04 -22.02 -10.69
CA THR A 162 11.68 -23.12 -11.44
C THR A 162 11.15 -23.23 -12.87
N GLU A 163 11.91 -23.87 -13.76
CA GLU A 163 11.47 -24.11 -15.14
C GLU A 163 10.23 -25.02 -15.21
N GLU A 164 10.11 -25.98 -14.29
CA GLU A 164 8.93 -26.84 -14.17
C GLU A 164 7.69 -26.02 -13.79
N GLN A 165 7.82 -25.11 -12.83
CA GLN A 165 6.73 -24.19 -12.43
C GLN A 165 6.35 -23.26 -13.58
N LYS A 166 7.32 -22.73 -14.35
CA LYS A 166 7.03 -21.92 -15.55
C LYS A 166 6.23 -22.71 -16.59
N LYS A 167 6.65 -23.95 -16.88
CA LYS A 167 5.94 -24.84 -17.82
C LYS A 167 4.51 -25.12 -17.35
N GLU A 168 4.32 -25.38 -16.05
CA GLU A 168 3.01 -25.62 -15.48
C GLU A 168 2.11 -24.37 -15.54
N MET A 169 2.65 -23.18 -15.21
CA MET A 169 1.93 -21.91 -15.38
C MET A 169 1.48 -21.70 -16.83
N HIS A 170 2.35 -21.97 -17.82
CA HIS A 170 2.00 -21.89 -19.24
C HIS A 170 0.87 -22.85 -19.63
N ALA A 171 0.85 -24.06 -19.08
CA ALA A 171 -0.18 -25.07 -19.36
C ALA A 171 -1.53 -24.78 -18.67
N LEU A 172 -1.53 -24.06 -17.56
CA LEU A 172 -2.75 -23.70 -16.82
C LEU A 172 -3.49 -22.50 -17.42
N ARG A 173 -2.81 -21.65 -18.16
CA ARG A 173 -3.30 -20.36 -18.67
C ARG A 173 -4.42 -20.51 -19.71
N ASP A 174 -5.67 -20.59 -19.27
CA ASP A 174 -6.87 -20.76 -20.09
C ASP A 174 -7.84 -19.56 -20.03
N ILE A 175 -7.52 -18.51 -19.25
CA ILE A 175 -8.31 -17.28 -19.15
C ILE A 175 -7.46 -16.06 -19.57
N ALA A 176 -8.08 -15.13 -20.29
CA ALA A 176 -7.51 -13.81 -20.59
C ALA A 176 -7.11 -13.06 -19.28
N PRO A 177 -5.97 -12.35 -19.25
CA PRO A 177 -5.23 -11.81 -20.39
C PRO A 177 -4.17 -12.75 -20.98
N PHE A 178 -4.08 -14.00 -20.53
CA PHE A 178 -3.04 -14.94 -20.93
C PHE A 178 -1.62 -14.39 -20.71
N GLU A 179 -1.40 -13.68 -19.60
CA GLU A 179 -0.07 -13.19 -19.21
C GLU A 179 0.37 -13.78 -17.88
N ILE A 180 1.67 -13.62 -17.59
CA ILE A 180 2.17 -13.77 -16.21
C ILE A 180 1.74 -12.54 -15.44
N LEU A 181 1.10 -12.80 -14.30
CA LEU A 181 0.44 -11.80 -13.46
C LEU A 181 1.25 -11.58 -12.19
N ASN A 182 1.30 -10.32 -11.76
CA ASN A 182 1.74 -9.88 -10.45
C ASN A 182 0.50 -9.67 -9.60
N ILE A 183 0.20 -10.62 -8.71
CA ILE A 183 -1.02 -10.66 -7.91
C ILE A 183 -0.67 -10.23 -6.49
N SER A 184 -1.47 -9.33 -5.91
CA SER A 184 -1.25 -8.79 -4.56
C SER A 184 -2.52 -8.93 -3.73
N TYR A 185 -2.40 -9.55 -2.56
CA TYR A 185 -3.49 -9.82 -1.61
C TYR A 185 -2.96 -9.90 -0.19
N ASP A 186 -3.88 -10.03 0.79
CA ASP A 186 -3.54 -10.13 2.22
C ASP A 186 -2.56 -9.03 2.67
N ALA A 187 -2.95 -7.79 2.39
CA ALA A 187 -2.15 -6.64 2.76
C ALA A 187 -2.34 -6.34 4.25
N ASP A 188 -1.31 -6.58 5.05
CA ASP A 188 -1.20 -6.12 6.42
C ASP A 188 -1.09 -4.60 6.41
N ALA A 189 -2.23 -3.95 6.52
CA ALA A 189 -2.25 -2.58 6.97
C ALA A 189 -2.34 -2.51 8.51
N GLY A 190 -2.03 -3.62 9.21
CA GLY A 190 -2.11 -3.76 10.67
C GLY A 190 -1.24 -2.75 11.42
N PHE A 191 -1.82 -2.07 12.41
CA PHE A 191 -1.16 -1.00 13.17
C PHE A 191 0.01 -1.44 14.07
N MET A 192 0.15 -2.75 14.32
CA MET A 192 0.96 -3.28 15.44
C MET A 192 2.40 -3.68 15.08
N LYS A 193 2.81 -3.67 13.80
CA LYS A 193 4.19 -4.01 13.41
C LYS A 193 4.74 -3.02 12.38
N GLU A 194 6.03 -2.73 12.50
CA GLU A 194 6.75 -1.71 11.71
C GLU A 194 6.84 -1.99 10.20
N GLU A 195 6.26 -3.08 9.71
CA GLU A 195 6.39 -3.55 8.32
C GLU A 195 5.00 -3.86 7.75
N GLY A 196 4.43 -2.90 7.03
CA GLY A 196 3.29 -3.19 6.15
C GLY A 196 3.77 -4.14 5.04
N GLY A 197 3.15 -5.31 4.97
CA GLY A 197 3.49 -6.34 3.99
C GLY A 197 2.24 -6.79 3.25
N LEU A 198 2.44 -7.35 2.07
CA LEU A 198 1.38 -8.04 1.35
C LEU A 198 1.91 -9.38 0.86
N ILE A 199 1.01 -10.32 0.57
CA ILE A 199 1.40 -11.51 -0.17
C ILE A 199 1.40 -11.14 -1.66
N HIS A 200 2.57 -11.31 -2.27
CA HIS A 200 2.76 -11.15 -3.70
C HIS A 200 2.89 -12.53 -4.34
N MET A 201 2.11 -12.79 -5.39
CA MET A 201 2.15 -14.02 -6.17
C MET A 201 2.48 -13.70 -7.62
N ILE A 202 3.45 -14.43 -8.18
CA ILE A 202 3.71 -14.43 -9.62
C ILE A 202 3.07 -15.69 -10.19
N GLY A 203 2.11 -15.52 -11.09
CA GLY A 203 1.26 -16.62 -11.50
C GLY A 203 0.39 -16.34 -12.73
N VAL A 204 -0.63 -17.16 -12.91
CA VAL A 204 -1.60 -17.09 -14.02
C VAL A 204 -3.02 -17.28 -13.50
N MET A 205 -4.01 -16.85 -14.28
CA MET A 205 -5.42 -17.18 -14.03
C MET A 205 -5.82 -18.47 -14.73
N SER A 206 -6.63 -19.29 -14.05
CA SER A 206 -7.22 -20.48 -14.63
C SER A 206 -8.57 -20.89 -14.03
N THR A 207 -9.40 -21.57 -14.84
CA THR A 207 -10.61 -22.26 -14.35
C THR A 207 -10.32 -23.66 -13.80
N LYS A 208 -9.11 -24.18 -14.03
CA LYS A 208 -8.70 -25.51 -13.57
C LYS A 208 -8.68 -25.59 -12.04
N LYS A 209 -8.89 -26.81 -11.51
CA LYS A 209 -9.13 -27.02 -10.08
C LYS A 209 -7.86 -27.19 -9.24
N THR A 210 -6.77 -27.70 -9.82
CA THR A 210 -5.56 -28.09 -9.08
C THR A 210 -4.29 -27.90 -9.91
N SER A 211 -3.18 -27.77 -9.19
CA SER A 211 -1.79 -27.79 -9.67
C SER A 211 -0.97 -28.58 -8.66
N GLU A 212 0.06 -29.29 -9.11
CA GLU A 212 0.92 -30.08 -8.21
C GLU A 212 2.07 -29.26 -7.62
N ARG A 213 2.47 -28.16 -8.29
CA ARG A 213 3.69 -27.40 -7.95
C ARG A 213 3.45 -25.92 -7.70
N LEU A 214 2.21 -25.46 -7.82
CA LEU A 214 1.81 -24.06 -7.66
C LEU A 214 0.78 -23.92 -6.56
N GLU A 215 0.89 -22.84 -5.81
CA GLU A 215 -0.11 -22.43 -4.85
C GLU A 215 -1.37 -21.98 -5.58
N LYS A 216 -2.54 -22.23 -4.98
CA LYS A 216 -3.85 -21.88 -5.52
C LYS A 216 -4.52 -20.82 -4.66
N LEU A 217 -5.01 -19.76 -5.30
CA LEU A 217 -5.83 -18.73 -4.67
C LEU A 217 -7.14 -18.57 -5.44
N SER A 218 -8.26 -18.89 -4.79
CA SER A 218 -9.59 -18.80 -5.41
C SER A 218 -10.15 -17.38 -5.33
N VAL A 219 -10.86 -16.97 -6.39
CA VAL A 219 -11.51 -15.67 -6.50
C VAL A 219 -12.95 -15.90 -6.94
N GLU A 220 -13.88 -15.35 -6.17
CA GLU A 220 -15.30 -15.38 -6.50
C GLU A 220 -15.62 -14.47 -7.70
N ALA A 221 -16.80 -14.65 -8.30
CA ALA A 221 -17.24 -13.79 -9.39
C ALA A 221 -17.39 -12.33 -8.91
N CYS A 222 -16.78 -11.39 -9.63
CA CYS A 222 -16.84 -9.97 -9.29
C CYS A 222 -16.60 -9.07 -10.52
N LEU A 223 -16.86 -7.77 -10.34
CA LEU A 223 -16.50 -6.75 -11.31
C LEU A 223 -15.05 -6.32 -11.10
N TRP A 224 -14.39 -5.97 -12.21
CA TRP A 224 -13.02 -5.50 -12.24
C TRP A 224 -12.96 -4.17 -12.97
N ALA A 225 -12.38 -3.15 -12.35
CA ALA A 225 -11.95 -1.96 -13.06
C ALA A 225 -10.54 -2.18 -13.59
N VAL A 226 -10.39 -2.01 -14.91
CA VAL A 226 -9.16 -2.28 -15.64
C VAL A 226 -8.59 -1.01 -16.21
N PHE A 227 -7.34 -0.73 -15.90
CA PHE A 227 -6.62 0.49 -16.31
C PHE A 227 -5.43 0.14 -17.20
N PRO A 228 -5.63 0.10 -18.53
CA PRO A 228 -4.52 -0.03 -19.47
C PRO A 228 -3.63 1.21 -19.42
N ASN A 229 -2.32 1.02 -19.53
CA ASN A 229 -1.35 2.09 -19.60
C ASN A 229 -0.13 1.67 -20.42
N GLU A 230 0.48 2.63 -21.09
CA GLU A 230 1.66 2.40 -21.92
C GLU A 230 2.64 3.56 -21.73
N GLY A 231 3.91 3.25 -21.41
CA GLY A 231 4.86 4.29 -21.06
C GLY A 231 6.19 3.79 -20.50
N PRO A 232 7.06 4.71 -20.05
CA PRO A 232 8.25 4.37 -19.27
C PRO A 232 7.91 3.51 -18.04
N PHE A 233 8.63 2.41 -17.84
CA PHE A 233 8.42 1.45 -16.77
C PHE A 233 9.54 1.55 -15.70
N PRO A 234 9.23 1.49 -14.39
CA PRO A 234 7.92 1.24 -13.77
C PRO A 234 7.05 2.49 -13.54
N GLU A 235 7.54 3.67 -13.89
CA GLU A 235 6.92 4.96 -13.54
C GLU A 235 5.46 5.09 -13.99
N THR A 236 5.15 4.73 -15.24
CA THR A 236 3.80 4.86 -15.81
C THR A 236 2.79 3.98 -15.08
N LEU A 237 3.19 2.76 -14.71
CA LEU A 237 2.35 1.85 -13.94
C LEU A 237 2.06 2.43 -12.54
N GLN A 238 3.08 2.97 -11.88
CA GLN A 238 2.96 3.57 -10.54
C GLN A 238 2.08 4.83 -10.56
N GLN A 239 2.25 5.70 -11.56
CA GLN A 239 1.41 6.88 -11.76
C GLN A 239 -0.04 6.49 -12.07
N THR A 240 -0.26 5.49 -12.92
CA THR A 240 -1.60 4.99 -13.24
C THR A 240 -2.28 4.46 -11.97
N MET A 241 -1.57 3.67 -11.16
CA MET A 241 -2.06 3.20 -9.87
C MET A 241 -2.46 4.37 -8.96
N ALA A 242 -1.58 5.37 -8.79
CA ALA A 242 -1.86 6.54 -7.98
C ALA A 242 -3.12 7.30 -8.44
N ARG A 243 -3.29 7.50 -9.76
CA ARG A 243 -4.46 8.15 -10.35
C ARG A 243 -5.74 7.31 -10.22
N THR A 244 -5.64 5.97 -10.30
CA THR A 244 -6.78 5.09 -10.06
C THR A 244 -7.36 5.31 -8.66
N TYR A 245 -6.53 5.34 -7.61
CA TYR A 245 -7.01 5.54 -6.24
C TYR A 245 -7.27 7.01 -5.87
N GLY A 246 -6.55 7.94 -6.50
CA GLY A 246 -6.61 9.37 -6.17
C GLY A 246 -7.57 10.21 -7.00
N GLU A 247 -7.89 9.79 -8.23
CA GLU A 247 -8.73 10.54 -9.17
C GLU A 247 -9.99 9.76 -9.55
N TRP A 248 -9.82 8.52 -10.07
CA TRP A 248 -10.93 7.74 -10.59
C TRP A 248 -11.83 7.19 -9.48
N LEU A 249 -11.28 6.41 -8.54
CA LEU A 249 -12.07 5.75 -7.49
C LEU A 249 -12.92 6.73 -6.66
N PRO A 250 -12.41 7.90 -6.22
CA PRO A 250 -13.19 8.89 -5.49
C PRO A 250 -14.40 9.45 -6.25
N SER A 251 -14.29 9.55 -7.58
CA SER A 251 -15.30 10.14 -8.47
C SER A 251 -16.17 9.11 -9.18
N SER A 252 -15.85 7.82 -9.06
CA SER A 252 -16.58 6.71 -9.67
C SER A 252 -17.80 6.29 -8.86
N ASP A 253 -18.72 5.55 -9.50
CA ASP A 253 -19.85 4.88 -8.85
C ASP A 253 -19.48 3.50 -8.26
N TYR A 254 -18.19 3.24 -8.06
CA TYR A 254 -17.66 1.96 -7.62
C TYR A 254 -16.94 2.07 -6.28
N GLU A 255 -16.95 0.98 -5.52
CA GLU A 255 -16.13 0.79 -4.33
C GLU A 255 -15.30 -0.49 -4.43
N LEU A 256 -14.15 -0.50 -3.73
CA LEU A 256 -13.25 -1.64 -3.69
C LEU A 256 -13.86 -2.78 -2.88
N ILE A 257 -13.68 -4.00 -3.34
CA ILE A 257 -13.96 -5.20 -2.55
C ILE A 257 -12.64 -5.81 -2.05
N ASP A 258 -12.72 -6.51 -0.91
CA ASP A 258 -11.57 -7.21 -0.34
C ASP A 258 -11.33 -8.52 -1.11
N ALA A 259 -10.66 -8.38 -2.26
CA ALA A 259 -10.24 -9.46 -3.13
C ALA A 259 -8.85 -9.15 -3.71
N PRO A 260 -8.13 -10.16 -4.23
CA PRO A 260 -6.81 -9.94 -4.80
C PRO A 260 -6.83 -8.92 -5.94
N THR A 261 -5.86 -8.02 -5.97
CA THR A 261 -5.58 -7.15 -7.12
C THR A 261 -4.50 -7.78 -7.98
N PHE A 262 -4.46 -7.50 -9.28
CA PHE A 262 -3.34 -7.96 -10.11
C PHE A 262 -2.95 -6.96 -11.19
N SER A 263 -1.75 -7.13 -11.72
CA SER A 263 -1.26 -6.44 -12.90
C SER A 263 -0.43 -7.35 -13.78
N PHE A 264 -0.21 -6.97 -15.03
CA PHE A 264 0.80 -7.59 -15.88
C PHE A 264 1.57 -6.52 -16.65
N THR A 265 2.73 -6.92 -17.16
CA THR A 265 3.65 -6.02 -17.88
C THR A 265 4.19 -6.71 -19.12
N LYS A 266 4.05 -6.06 -20.27
CA LYS A 266 4.63 -6.44 -21.55
C LYS A 266 5.69 -5.42 -21.94
N MET A 267 6.95 -5.77 -21.75
CA MET A 267 8.06 -4.92 -22.18
C MET A 267 8.05 -4.75 -23.71
N ASP A 268 8.21 -3.52 -24.16
CA ASP A 268 8.36 -3.18 -25.57
C ASP A 268 9.69 -3.75 -26.09
N LYS A 269 9.65 -4.41 -27.25
CA LYS A 269 10.83 -5.05 -27.86
C LYS A 269 11.78 -4.06 -28.53
N GLN A 270 11.30 -2.87 -28.87
CA GLN A 270 12.02 -1.84 -29.63
C GLN A 270 12.40 -0.66 -28.74
N ARG A 271 11.49 -0.21 -27.86
CA ARG A 271 11.72 0.92 -26.96
C ARG A 271 12.23 0.43 -25.60
N LYS A 272 13.48 0.75 -25.30
CA LYS A 272 14.09 0.41 -24.01
C LYS A 272 13.30 1.06 -22.87
N ASN A 273 13.07 0.29 -21.79
CA ASN A 273 12.34 0.72 -20.59
C ASN A 273 10.89 1.18 -20.83
N TYR A 274 10.27 0.75 -21.93
CA TYR A 274 8.89 1.05 -22.24
C TYR A 274 8.06 -0.23 -22.09
N ALA A 275 6.83 -0.13 -21.61
CA ALA A 275 5.96 -1.29 -21.46
C ALA A 275 4.48 -0.94 -21.61
N TYR A 276 3.72 -1.90 -22.13
CA TYR A 276 2.27 -1.94 -21.96
C TYR A 276 1.95 -2.69 -20.67
N CYS A 277 1.12 -2.11 -19.81
CA CYS A 277 0.67 -2.73 -18.58
C CYS A 277 -0.86 -2.58 -18.42
N GLU A 278 -1.44 -3.47 -17.63
CA GLU A 278 -2.80 -3.26 -17.12
C GLU A 278 -2.83 -3.46 -15.61
N ILE A 279 -3.60 -2.61 -14.93
CA ILE A 279 -3.93 -2.74 -13.51
C ILE A 279 -5.38 -3.20 -13.40
N TRP A 280 -5.61 -4.23 -12.59
CA TRP A 280 -6.92 -4.82 -12.36
C TRP A 280 -7.24 -4.72 -10.87
N ILE A 281 -8.26 -3.93 -10.54
CA ILE A 281 -8.78 -3.80 -9.17
C ILE A 281 -10.20 -4.36 -9.10
N PRO A 282 -10.51 -5.18 -8.08
CA PRO A 282 -11.83 -5.73 -7.91
C PRO A 282 -12.76 -4.68 -7.28
N VAL A 283 -13.95 -4.53 -7.83
CA VAL A 283 -14.91 -3.48 -7.46
C VAL A 283 -16.34 -4.03 -7.38
N ARG A 284 -17.23 -3.27 -6.75
CA ARG A 284 -18.68 -3.40 -6.87
C ARG A 284 -19.33 -2.02 -7.02
N GLU A 285 -20.53 -1.97 -7.58
CA GLU A 285 -21.33 -0.74 -7.64
C GLU A 285 -21.72 -0.28 -6.21
N LYS A 286 -21.76 1.03 -6.00
CA LYS A 286 -22.15 1.67 -4.74
C LYS A 286 -23.66 1.56 -4.45
#